data_AF-A0A2M7TDJ6-F1
#
_entry.id   AF-A0A2M7TDJ6-F1
#
_cell.length_a   1.000
_cell.length_b   1.000
_cell.length_c   1.000
_cell.angle_alpha   90.00
_cell.angle_beta   90.00
_cell.angle_gamma   90.00
#
_symmetry.space_group_name_H-M   'P 1'
#
loop_
_entity.id
_entity.type
_entity.pdbx_description
1 polymer ?
#
loop_
_entity_poly.entity_id
_entity_poly.type
_entity_poly.pdbx_seq_one_letter_code
_entity_poly.pdbx_strand_id
1 'polypeptide(L)'
;MKSSVKYFLNMIYNQDMKTNRLLLILAAFVLAGAGIFFLIKKEPIQIKESSEVSESTEIANPASVYCEENGGKVKIVTSDTGSQMGICIFDNGSSCEEWAYYRKECQKDDGKSNQTYDVSKEFAEIREAAETELELDTTTMKVEIRKSTGKYASGSVSPIEEGVGGGYLFMAKVSGVWKVVADGNGTISCEQLEPYPDFPTDMIPECIDTDGNPIQR
;
A
#
# COMPACT_ATOMS: atom_id res chain seq x y z
N MET A 1 -70.83 -27.89 -9.22
CA MET A 1 -69.65 -28.79 -9.11
C MET A 1 -69.35 -29.45 -10.48
N LYS A 2 -69.00 -28.68 -11.51
CA LYS A 2 -68.66 -29.20 -12.87
C LYS A 2 -67.56 -28.39 -13.59
N SER A 3 -66.93 -27.41 -12.93
CA SER A 3 -65.95 -26.51 -13.57
C SER A 3 -64.49 -26.87 -13.27
N SER A 4 -64.20 -27.55 -12.17
CA SER A 4 -62.80 -27.75 -11.72
C SER A 4 -62.08 -28.94 -12.35
N VAL A 5 -62.78 -29.84 -13.05
CA VAL A 5 -62.19 -31.04 -13.68
C VAL A 5 -61.60 -30.74 -15.07
N LYS A 6 -62.15 -29.73 -15.78
CA LYS A 6 -61.68 -29.34 -17.13
C LYS A 6 -60.30 -28.65 -17.13
N TYR A 7 -59.96 -27.94 -16.05
CA TYR A 7 -58.66 -27.27 -15.93
C TYR A 7 -57.50 -28.23 -15.64
N PHE A 8 -57.75 -29.30 -14.88
CA PHE A 8 -56.70 -30.28 -14.56
C PHE A 8 -56.32 -31.18 -15.74
N LEU A 9 -57.28 -31.57 -16.59
CA LEU A 9 -57.00 -32.40 -17.76
C LEU A 9 -56.22 -31.67 -18.87
N ASN A 10 -56.37 -30.35 -19.01
CA ASN A 10 -55.64 -29.57 -20.01
C ASN A 10 -54.20 -29.21 -19.57
N MET A 11 -53.88 -29.35 -18.28
CA MET A 11 -52.53 -29.12 -17.75
C MET A 11 -51.61 -30.33 -17.95
N ILE A 12 -52.16 -31.55 -17.92
CA ILE A 12 -51.38 -32.79 -18.10
C ILE A 12 -51.04 -33.01 -19.58
N TYR A 13 -51.95 -32.67 -20.50
CA TYR A 13 -51.74 -32.85 -21.95
C TYR A 13 -50.63 -31.95 -22.55
N ASN A 14 -50.36 -30.78 -21.96
CA ASN A 14 -49.39 -29.81 -22.49
C ASN A 14 -47.97 -29.93 -21.90
N GLN A 15 -47.78 -30.75 -20.86
CA GLN A 15 -46.46 -31.02 -20.25
C GLN A 15 -45.68 -32.13 -20.99
N ASP A 16 -46.37 -33.09 -21.60
CA ASP A 16 -45.75 -34.29 -22.18
C ASP A 16 -45.11 -34.04 -23.57
N MET A 17 -45.72 -33.15 -24.39
CA MET A 17 -45.22 -32.80 -25.74
C MET A 17 -43.93 -31.97 -25.74
N LYS A 18 -43.69 -31.15 -24.70
CA LYS A 18 -42.46 -30.33 -24.60
C LYS A 18 -41.27 -31.14 -24.11
N THR A 19 -41.50 -32.05 -23.17
CA THR A 19 -40.47 -32.90 -22.59
C THR A 19 -39.93 -33.91 -23.60
N ASN A 20 -40.81 -34.51 -24.43
CA ASN A 20 -40.39 -35.40 -25.52
C ASN A 20 -39.65 -34.67 -26.65
N ARG A 21 -40.02 -33.42 -26.97
CA ARG A 21 -39.28 -32.60 -27.94
C ARG A 21 -37.90 -32.20 -27.42
N LEU A 22 -37.78 -31.86 -26.14
CA LEU A 22 -36.50 -31.53 -25.51
C LEU A 22 -35.58 -32.76 -25.43
N LEU A 23 -36.13 -33.94 -25.07
CA LEU A 23 -35.38 -35.21 -25.05
C LEU A 23 -34.86 -35.61 -26.44
N LEU A 24 -35.66 -35.43 -27.49
CA LEU A 24 -35.22 -35.71 -28.87
C LEU A 24 -34.14 -34.74 -29.36
N ILE A 25 -34.21 -33.46 -28.99
CA ILE A 25 -33.18 -32.46 -29.34
C ILE A 25 -31.87 -32.76 -28.59
N LEU A 26 -31.93 -33.09 -27.30
CA LEU A 26 -30.74 -33.44 -26.52
C LEU A 26 -30.08 -34.73 -27.02
N ALA A 27 -30.87 -35.75 -27.39
CA ALA A 27 -30.33 -36.98 -28.00
C ALA A 27 -29.64 -36.72 -29.35
N ALA A 28 -30.17 -35.80 -30.18
CA ALA A 28 -29.54 -35.43 -31.45
C ALA A 28 -28.21 -34.68 -31.26
N PHE A 29 -28.09 -33.82 -30.24
CA PHE A 29 -26.83 -33.13 -29.92
C PHE A 29 -25.75 -34.08 -29.36
N VAL A 30 -26.13 -35.09 -28.58
CA VAL A 30 -25.19 -36.11 -28.09
C VAL A 30 -24.65 -36.99 -29.23
N LEU A 31 -25.50 -37.33 -30.21
CA LEU A 31 -25.09 -38.11 -31.38
C LEU A 31 -24.26 -37.29 -32.38
N ALA A 32 -24.49 -35.99 -32.51
CA ALA A 32 -23.66 -35.10 -33.33
C ALA A 32 -22.32 -34.72 -32.65
N GLY A 33 -22.27 -34.69 -31.31
CA GLY A 33 -21.09 -34.33 -30.53
C GLY A 33 -20.01 -35.42 -30.47
N ALA A 34 -20.37 -36.70 -30.63
CA ALA A 34 -19.42 -37.81 -30.60
C ALA A 34 -18.57 -37.96 -31.89
N GLY A 35 -18.97 -37.32 -32.99
CA GLY A 35 -18.26 -37.42 -34.28
C GLY A 35 -17.17 -36.38 -34.51
N ILE A 36 -17.18 -35.25 -33.79
CA ILE A 36 -16.25 -34.13 -34.04
C ILE A 36 -14.97 -34.23 -33.20
N PHE A 37 -14.98 -34.99 -32.09
CA PHE A 37 -13.80 -35.13 -31.22
C PHE A 37 -12.72 -36.09 -31.75
N PHE A 38 -13.01 -36.90 -32.78
CA PHE A 38 -12.08 -37.90 -33.32
C PHE A 38 -11.29 -37.46 -34.58
N LEU A 39 -11.46 -36.22 -35.06
CA LEU A 39 -10.80 -35.70 -36.27
C LEU A 39 -9.73 -34.62 -36.03
N ILE A 40 -9.36 -34.32 -34.79
CA ILE A 40 -8.19 -33.48 -34.52
C ILE A 40 -7.00 -34.42 -34.28
N LYS A 41 -6.28 -34.74 -35.36
CA LYS A 41 -4.93 -35.29 -35.28
C LYS A 41 -4.11 -34.33 -34.42
N LYS A 42 -3.72 -34.79 -33.22
CA LYS A 42 -2.86 -34.06 -32.30
C LYS A 42 -1.44 -34.05 -32.86
N GLU A 43 -1.15 -33.09 -33.74
CA GLU A 43 0.23 -32.69 -33.99
C GLU A 43 0.72 -31.89 -32.77
N PRO A 44 1.94 -32.15 -32.26
CA PRO A 44 2.46 -31.38 -31.14
C PRO A 44 2.69 -29.94 -31.60
N ILE A 45 1.84 -29.04 -31.13
CA ILE A 45 2.09 -27.61 -31.25
C ILE A 45 3.35 -27.32 -30.41
N GLN A 46 4.44 -26.98 -31.09
CA GLN A 46 5.59 -26.32 -30.47
C GLN A 46 5.12 -24.92 -30.06
N ILE A 47 4.39 -24.84 -28.94
CA ILE A 47 4.20 -23.60 -28.22
C ILE A 47 5.59 -23.25 -27.71
N LYS A 48 6.27 -22.37 -28.45
CA LYS A 48 7.43 -21.67 -27.93
C LYS A 48 6.90 -20.86 -26.76
N GLU A 49 7.05 -21.43 -25.58
CA GLU A 49 6.82 -20.80 -24.30
C GLU A 49 7.75 -19.60 -24.22
N SER A 50 7.27 -18.48 -24.76
CA SER A 50 7.80 -17.16 -24.45
C SER A 50 7.33 -16.86 -23.04
N SER A 51 7.97 -17.51 -22.07
CA SER A 51 8.06 -16.99 -20.72
C SER A 51 8.84 -15.68 -20.84
N GLU A 52 8.13 -14.60 -21.14
CA GLU A 52 8.57 -13.28 -20.70
C GLU A 52 8.38 -13.31 -19.18
N VAL A 53 9.33 -13.95 -18.49
CA VAL A 53 9.66 -13.57 -17.13
C VAL A 53 10.04 -12.11 -17.31
N SER A 54 9.11 -11.20 -16.98
CA SER A 54 9.52 -9.86 -16.62
C SER A 54 10.45 -10.08 -15.44
N GLU A 55 11.74 -10.17 -15.72
CA GLU A 55 12.78 -9.95 -14.74
C GLU A 55 12.54 -8.52 -14.30
N SER A 56 11.60 -8.33 -13.37
CA SER A 56 11.60 -7.19 -12.50
C SER A 56 12.94 -7.31 -11.82
N THR A 57 13.94 -6.62 -12.36
CA THR A 57 15.16 -6.32 -11.64
C THR A 57 14.67 -5.49 -10.46
N GLU A 58 14.26 -6.18 -9.39
CA GLU A 58 13.79 -5.54 -8.18
C GLU A 58 15.04 -4.86 -7.64
N ILE A 59 15.15 -3.56 -7.95
CA ILE A 59 16.28 -2.75 -7.53
C ILE A 59 16.28 -2.84 -6.02
N ALA A 60 17.32 -3.46 -5.47
CA ALA A 60 17.46 -3.60 -4.03
C ALA A 60 17.41 -2.21 -3.38
N ASN A 61 16.67 -2.10 -2.28
CA ASN A 61 16.59 -0.85 -1.53
C ASN A 61 18.00 -0.47 -1.03
N PRO A 62 18.55 0.69 -1.43
CA PRO A 62 19.92 1.09 -1.06
C PRO A 62 20.15 1.14 0.45
N ALA A 63 19.14 1.54 1.23
CA ALA A 63 19.23 1.59 2.68
C ALA A 63 19.28 0.18 3.30
N SER A 64 18.48 -0.75 2.77
CA SER A 64 18.50 -2.15 3.18
C SER A 64 19.84 -2.81 2.85
N VAL A 65 20.36 -2.60 1.63
CA VAL A 65 21.68 -3.10 1.22
C VAL A 65 22.78 -2.55 2.12
N TYR A 66 22.78 -1.24 2.37
CA TYR A 66 23.77 -0.61 3.25
C TYR A 66 23.71 -1.15 4.68
N CYS A 67 22.51 -1.42 5.21
CA CYS A 67 22.36 -2.07 6.53
C CYS A 67 23.08 -3.42 6.57
N GLU A 68 22.83 -4.28 5.58
CA GLU A 68 23.40 -5.64 5.52
C GLU A 68 24.91 -5.62 5.29
N GLU A 69 25.40 -4.77 4.39
CA GLU A 69 26.84 -4.59 4.12
C GLU A 69 27.63 -4.11 5.35
N ASN A 70 26.97 -3.41 6.27
CA ASN A 70 27.57 -2.94 7.52
C ASN A 70 27.29 -3.85 8.72
N GLY A 71 26.92 -5.11 8.45
CA GLY A 71 26.74 -6.14 9.48
C GLY A 71 25.48 -5.94 10.34
N GLY A 72 24.47 -5.27 9.80
CA GLY A 72 23.11 -5.24 10.33
C GLY A 72 22.20 -6.28 9.66
N LYS A 73 20.98 -6.39 10.17
CA LYS A 73 19.89 -7.16 9.57
C LYS A 73 18.68 -6.25 9.42
N VAL A 74 18.05 -6.28 8.25
CA VAL A 74 16.84 -5.50 8.00
C VAL A 74 15.62 -6.24 8.58
N LYS A 75 14.81 -5.52 9.35
CA LYS A 75 13.50 -5.97 9.82
C LYS A 75 12.45 -4.97 9.36
N ILE A 76 11.46 -5.45 8.61
CA ILE A 76 10.30 -4.63 8.29
C ILE A 76 9.37 -4.60 9.50
N VAL A 77 9.00 -3.39 9.91
CA VAL A 77 8.02 -3.11 10.97
C VAL A 77 6.81 -2.45 10.34
N THR A 78 5.64 -2.98 10.64
CA THR A 78 4.36 -2.42 10.20
C THR A 78 3.74 -1.63 11.35
N SER A 79 3.31 -0.40 11.11
CA SER A 79 2.57 0.43 12.07
C SER A 79 1.14 -0.07 12.28
N ASP A 80 0.47 0.48 13.28
CA ASP A 80 -0.98 0.30 13.53
C ASP A 80 -1.85 0.69 12.32
N THR A 81 -1.37 1.61 11.49
CA THR A 81 -2.04 2.06 10.25
C THR A 81 -1.65 1.26 9.00
N GLY A 82 -0.77 0.26 9.12
CA GLY A 82 -0.35 -0.58 7.99
C GLY A 82 0.86 -0.04 7.20
N SER A 83 1.40 1.12 7.57
CA SER A 83 2.63 1.64 6.96
C SER A 83 3.84 0.78 7.34
N GLN A 84 4.72 0.51 6.39
CA GLN A 84 5.90 -0.33 6.59
C GLN A 84 7.18 0.52 6.63
N MET A 85 8.08 0.18 7.54
CA MET A 85 9.41 0.78 7.64
C MET A 85 10.48 -0.28 7.85
N GLY A 86 11.65 -0.08 7.24
CA GLY A 86 12.82 -0.92 7.44
C GLY A 86 13.64 -0.48 8.66
N ILE A 87 13.91 -1.40 9.57
CA ILE A 87 14.76 -1.19 10.74
C ILE A 87 16.05 -1.99 10.56
N CYS A 88 17.18 -1.32 10.62
CA CYS A 88 18.49 -1.94 10.67
C CYS A 88 18.83 -2.35 12.11
N ILE A 89 18.98 -3.64 12.36
CA ILE A 89 19.28 -4.21 13.68
C ILE A 89 20.72 -4.74 13.68
N PHE A 90 21.52 -4.30 14.64
CA PHE A 90 22.92 -4.70 14.76
C PHE A 90 23.12 -5.83 15.78
N ASP A 91 24.24 -6.56 15.68
CA ASP A 91 24.56 -7.69 16.57
C ASP A 91 24.66 -7.34 18.06
N ASN A 92 24.94 -6.07 18.38
CA ASN A 92 24.96 -5.58 19.77
C ASN A 92 23.55 -5.24 20.32
N GLY A 93 22.50 -5.47 19.53
CA GLY A 93 21.11 -5.20 19.89
C GLY A 93 20.62 -3.77 19.61
N SER A 94 21.53 -2.84 19.29
CA SER A 94 21.13 -1.48 18.87
C SER A 94 20.41 -1.53 17.51
N SER A 95 19.56 -0.54 17.26
CA SER A 95 18.83 -0.44 15.99
C SER A 95 18.62 0.99 15.53
N CYS A 96 18.51 1.15 14.21
CA CYS A 96 18.23 2.40 13.52
C CYS A 96 17.13 2.18 12.48
N GLU A 97 16.34 3.20 12.16
CA GLU A 97 15.62 3.21 10.88
C GLU A 97 16.65 3.17 9.73
N GLU A 98 16.41 2.35 8.71
CA GLU A 98 17.43 2.01 7.70
C GLU A 98 17.90 3.23 6.89
N TRP A 99 17.00 4.17 6.57
CA TRP A 99 17.35 5.38 5.84
C TRP A 99 18.12 6.38 6.70
N ALA A 100 17.75 6.52 7.98
CA ALA A 100 18.48 7.32 8.95
C ALA A 100 19.91 6.76 9.14
N TYR A 101 20.08 5.44 9.14
CA TYR A 101 21.40 4.81 9.18
C TYR A 101 22.19 5.05 7.88
N TYR A 102 21.55 4.87 6.72
CA TYR A 102 22.14 5.14 5.40
C TYR A 102 22.66 6.57 5.27
N ARG A 103 21.89 7.56 5.77
CA ARG A 103 22.28 8.97 5.79
C ARG A 103 23.17 9.38 6.96
N LYS A 104 23.55 8.45 7.84
CA LYS A 104 24.39 8.68 9.04
C LYS A 104 23.76 9.62 10.08
N GLU A 105 22.43 9.77 10.03
CA GLU A 105 21.61 10.47 11.02
C GLU A 105 21.39 9.61 12.27
N CYS A 106 21.50 8.29 12.11
CA CYS A 106 21.59 7.30 13.17
C CYS A 106 22.90 6.52 13.06
N GLN A 107 23.46 6.08 14.19
CA GLN A 107 24.71 5.33 14.23
C GLN A 107 24.52 4.04 15.01
N LYS A 108 25.25 3.00 14.59
CA LYS A 108 25.43 1.77 15.37
C LYS A 108 26.07 2.16 16.70
N ASP A 109 25.38 1.92 17.79
CA ASP A 109 25.87 2.25 19.12
C ASP A 109 27.18 1.50 19.43
N ASP A 110 28.08 2.10 20.22
CA ASP A 110 29.33 1.45 20.67
C ASP A 110 29.12 0.51 21.87
N GLY A 111 27.86 0.27 22.28
CA GLY A 111 27.46 -0.52 23.43
C GLY A 111 27.24 0.28 24.72
N LYS A 112 27.09 1.61 24.62
CA LYS A 112 26.86 2.52 25.77
C LYS A 112 25.48 3.16 25.80
N SER A 113 24.70 3.04 24.74
CA SER A 113 23.32 3.49 24.70
C SER A 113 22.39 2.32 24.36
N ASN A 114 21.41 2.08 25.23
CA ASN A 114 20.38 1.05 25.01
C ASN A 114 19.35 1.55 23.98
N GLN A 115 19.84 2.07 22.85
CA GLN A 115 19.04 2.70 21.80
C GLN A 115 18.39 1.60 20.95
N THR A 116 17.29 1.07 21.48
CA THR A 116 16.32 0.30 20.73
C THR A 116 15.38 1.29 20.06
N TYR A 117 15.35 1.31 18.73
CA TYR A 117 14.43 2.18 18.00
C TYR A 117 13.01 1.62 18.11
N ASP A 118 12.16 2.27 18.90
CA ASP A 118 10.75 1.91 19.08
C ASP A 118 9.86 2.77 18.17
N VAL A 119 9.58 2.22 16.99
CA VAL A 119 8.68 2.81 15.99
C VAL A 119 7.32 3.19 16.57
N SER A 120 6.75 2.32 17.42
CA SER A 120 5.38 2.51 17.93
C SER A 120 5.30 3.73 18.84
N LYS A 121 6.32 3.90 19.68
CA LYS A 121 6.45 5.06 20.56
C LYS A 121 6.68 6.34 19.76
N GLU A 122 7.62 6.33 18.81
CA GLU A 122 7.90 7.53 18.02
C GLU A 122 6.69 7.97 17.19
N PHE A 123 5.96 7.03 16.58
CA PHE A 123 4.77 7.37 15.80
C PHE A 123 3.66 7.96 16.68
N ALA A 124 3.51 7.47 17.91
CA ALA A 124 2.57 8.05 18.87
C ALA A 124 2.98 9.49 19.24
N GLU A 125 4.26 9.74 19.51
CA GLU A 125 4.78 11.10 19.81
C GLU A 125 4.56 12.08 18.64
N ILE A 126 4.82 11.62 17.40
CA ILE A 126 4.60 12.44 16.19
C ILE A 126 3.11 12.74 16.04
N ARG A 127 2.24 11.73 16.22
CA ARG A 127 0.79 11.85 16.10
C ARG A 127 0.23 12.86 17.10
N GLU A 128 0.58 12.74 18.37
CA GLU A 128 0.16 13.65 19.44
C GLU A 128 0.61 15.09 19.16
N ALA A 129 1.84 15.27 18.69
CA ALA A 129 2.35 16.59 18.31
C ALA A 129 1.59 17.19 17.13
N ALA A 130 1.28 16.40 16.09
CA ALA A 130 0.50 16.86 14.95
C ALA A 130 -0.92 17.29 15.35
N GLU A 131 -1.60 16.48 16.16
CA GLU A 131 -2.94 16.77 16.69
C GLU A 131 -2.95 18.06 17.50
N THR A 132 -1.90 18.27 18.31
CA THR A 132 -1.78 19.47 19.14
C THR A 132 -1.47 20.72 18.32
N GLU A 133 -0.49 20.68 17.40
CA GLU A 133 -0.08 21.87 16.65
C GLU A 133 -1.11 22.32 15.62
N LEU A 134 -1.89 21.39 15.08
CA LEU A 134 -2.97 21.67 14.14
C LEU A 134 -4.34 21.86 14.83
N GLU A 135 -4.39 21.77 16.16
CA GLU A 135 -5.62 21.87 16.96
C GLU A 135 -6.73 20.93 16.44
N LEU A 136 -6.38 19.69 16.10
CA LEU A 136 -7.30 18.74 15.46
C LEU A 136 -8.33 18.19 16.45
N ASP A 137 -9.57 18.08 15.98
CA ASP A 137 -10.59 17.26 16.64
C ASP A 137 -10.42 15.79 16.24
N THR A 138 -9.81 15.00 17.13
CA THR A 138 -9.53 13.57 16.91
C THR A 138 -10.79 12.71 16.84
N THR A 139 -11.99 13.26 17.11
CA THR A 139 -13.26 12.55 16.93
C THR A 139 -13.75 12.61 15.48
N THR A 140 -13.23 13.54 14.69
CA THR A 140 -13.61 13.75 13.29
C THR A 140 -12.43 13.63 12.33
N MET A 141 -11.20 13.81 12.81
CA MET A 141 -9.97 13.76 12.04
C MET A 141 -9.06 12.60 12.51
N LYS A 142 -8.33 12.01 11.57
CA LYS A 142 -7.31 10.98 11.80
C LYS A 142 -5.97 11.48 11.29
N VAL A 143 -4.94 11.27 12.10
CA VAL A 143 -3.54 11.45 11.71
C VAL A 143 -2.88 10.08 11.49
N GLU A 144 -2.29 9.91 10.32
CA GLU A 144 -1.58 8.70 9.94
C GLU A 144 -0.11 9.02 9.64
N ILE A 145 0.80 8.42 10.39
CA ILE A 145 2.23 8.54 10.16
C ILE A 145 2.68 7.42 9.24
N ARG A 146 3.33 7.78 8.13
CA ARG A 146 3.78 6.84 7.09
C ARG A 146 5.27 6.53 7.22
N LYS A 147 6.08 7.55 7.47
CA LYS A 147 7.54 7.43 7.56
C LYS A 147 8.08 8.37 8.63
N SER A 148 9.11 7.92 9.34
CA SER A 148 9.93 8.74 10.22
C SER A 148 11.40 8.39 10.00
N THR A 149 12.27 9.37 10.20
CA THR A 149 13.74 9.24 10.17
C THR A 149 14.35 9.56 11.53
N GLY A 150 13.51 9.79 12.55
CA GLY A 150 13.90 10.36 13.84
C GLY A 150 14.12 11.88 13.83
N LYS A 151 14.36 12.48 12.65
CA LYS A 151 14.50 13.93 12.43
C LYS A 151 13.35 14.53 11.64
N TYR A 152 12.83 13.80 10.67
CA TYR A 152 11.72 14.18 9.79
C TYR A 152 10.68 13.08 9.74
N ALA A 153 9.41 13.47 9.61
CA ALA A 153 8.30 12.55 9.46
C ALA A 153 7.36 13.00 8.33
N SER A 154 6.73 12.02 7.70
CA SER A 154 5.69 12.23 6.69
C SER A 154 4.46 11.39 7.00
N GLY A 155 3.29 11.90 6.66
CA GLY A 155 2.01 11.27 6.95
C GLY A 155 0.86 11.89 6.18
N SER A 156 -0.34 11.74 6.73
CA SER A 156 -1.54 12.40 6.26
C SER A 156 -2.46 12.78 7.40
N VAL A 157 -3.19 13.87 7.19
CA VAL A 157 -4.33 14.26 8.02
C VAL A 157 -5.59 14.12 7.15
N SER A 158 -6.57 13.36 7.61
CA SER A 158 -7.82 13.15 6.86
C SER A 158 -9.01 13.09 7.81
N PRO A 159 -10.23 13.41 7.35
CA PRO A 159 -11.43 13.05 8.10
C PRO A 159 -11.50 11.54 8.32
N ILE A 160 -12.16 11.14 9.41
CA ILE A 160 -12.51 9.74 9.68
C ILE A 160 -13.62 9.26 8.75
N GLU A 161 -14.40 10.20 8.19
CA GLU A 161 -15.43 9.91 7.20
C GLU A 161 -14.85 9.30 5.92
N GLU A 162 -15.32 8.10 5.58
CA GLU A 162 -14.88 7.41 4.37
C GLU A 162 -15.25 8.19 3.10
N GLY A 163 -14.34 8.19 2.13
CA GLY A 163 -14.57 8.86 0.84
C GLY A 163 -14.22 10.35 0.83
N VAL A 164 -13.84 10.94 1.97
CA VAL A 164 -13.28 12.28 2.03
C VAL A 164 -11.76 12.21 1.91
N GLY A 165 -11.19 12.94 0.95
CA GLY A 165 -9.74 13.01 0.75
C GLY A 165 -9.03 13.72 1.92
N GLY A 166 -7.80 13.30 2.21
CA GLY A 166 -6.93 13.94 3.20
C GLY A 166 -5.84 14.80 2.58
N GLY A 167 -5.17 15.57 3.44
CA GLY A 167 -3.94 16.30 3.13
C GLY A 167 -2.68 15.51 3.50
N TYR A 168 -1.54 15.91 2.94
CA TYR A 168 -0.24 15.43 3.40
C TYR A 168 0.12 16.04 4.76
N LEU A 169 0.96 15.37 5.53
CA LEU A 169 1.56 15.90 6.75
C LEU A 169 3.06 15.75 6.65
N PHE A 170 3.80 16.83 6.87
CA PHE A 170 5.26 16.83 6.96
C PHE A 170 5.67 17.49 8.26
N MET A 171 6.56 16.84 9.01
CA MET A 171 7.01 17.30 10.31
C MET A 171 8.52 17.22 10.44
N ALA A 172 9.09 18.11 11.25
CA ALA A 172 10.50 18.14 11.59
C ALA A 172 10.69 18.19 13.10
N LYS A 173 11.68 17.48 13.61
CA LYS A 173 12.06 17.50 15.02
C LYS A 173 13.05 18.62 15.27
N VAL A 174 12.57 19.72 15.86
CA VAL A 174 13.36 20.92 16.18
C VAL A 174 13.64 20.93 17.68
N SER A 175 14.93 20.88 18.05
CA SER A 175 15.35 20.85 19.47
C SER A 175 14.67 19.75 20.29
N GLY A 176 14.45 18.58 19.67
CA GLY A 176 13.78 17.43 20.30
C GLY A 176 12.25 17.46 20.27
N VAL A 177 11.63 18.53 19.76
CA VAL A 177 10.17 18.69 19.69
C VAL A 177 9.71 18.59 18.24
N TRP A 178 8.69 17.77 17.98
CA TRP A 178 8.09 17.65 16.65
C TRP A 178 7.27 18.90 16.31
N LYS A 179 7.54 19.46 15.13
CA LYS A 179 6.90 20.66 14.57
C LYS A 179 6.29 20.35 13.22
N VAL A 180 5.10 20.86 12.94
CA VAL A 180 4.50 20.81 11.61
C VAL A 180 5.31 21.71 10.68
N VAL A 181 5.75 21.13 9.57
CA VAL A 181 6.35 21.85 8.46
C VAL A 181 5.28 22.19 7.44
N ALA A 182 4.44 21.21 7.06
CA ALA A 182 3.32 21.42 6.13
C ALA A 182 2.20 20.40 6.39
N ASP A 183 0.96 20.80 6.12
CA ASP A 183 -0.25 20.06 6.56
C ASP A 183 -1.28 19.82 5.43
N GLY A 184 -0.92 20.16 4.19
CA GLY A 184 -1.80 20.00 3.03
C GLY A 184 -2.72 21.19 2.75
N ASN A 185 -2.68 22.27 3.54
CA ASN A 185 -3.43 23.50 3.29
C ASN A 185 -2.72 24.44 2.30
N GLY A 186 -2.37 23.94 1.11
CA GLY A 186 -1.71 24.73 0.06
C GLY A 186 -0.61 23.97 -0.65
N THR A 187 0.29 24.70 -1.31
CA THR A 187 1.55 24.16 -1.87
C THR A 187 2.71 24.43 -0.90
N ILE A 188 3.68 23.53 -0.84
CA ILE A 188 4.88 23.72 0.00
C ILE A 188 5.81 24.73 -0.66
N SER A 189 6.08 25.87 -0.01
CA SER A 189 7.05 26.84 -0.53
C SER A 189 8.48 26.39 -0.22
N CYS A 190 9.43 26.74 -1.09
CA CYS A 190 10.84 26.44 -0.85
C CYS A 190 11.40 27.21 0.35
N GLU A 191 10.90 28.43 0.62
CA GLU A 191 11.25 29.23 1.80
C GLU A 191 10.90 28.48 3.11
N GLN A 192 9.76 27.79 3.15
CA GLN A 192 9.35 26.98 4.30
C GLN A 192 10.31 25.81 4.58
N LEU A 193 11.06 25.37 3.57
CA LEU A 193 12.03 24.28 3.69
C LEU A 193 13.46 24.77 3.96
N GLU A 194 13.75 26.07 3.85
CA GLU A 194 15.09 26.62 4.13
C GLU A 194 15.62 26.26 5.53
N PRO A 195 14.81 26.23 6.62
CA PRO A 195 15.28 25.79 7.93
C PRO A 195 15.60 24.29 7.99
N TYR A 196 15.21 23.52 6.97
CA TYR A 196 15.26 22.06 6.90
C TYR A 196 15.97 21.58 5.62
N PRO A 197 17.23 21.99 5.37
CA PRO A 197 17.91 21.68 4.11
C PRO A 197 18.04 20.18 3.84
N ASP A 198 18.12 19.36 4.90
CA ASP A 198 18.22 17.89 4.80
C ASP A 198 16.85 17.17 4.80
N PHE A 199 15.73 17.90 4.67
CA PHE A 199 14.41 17.25 4.61
C PHE A 199 14.38 16.30 3.39
N PRO A 200 14.18 14.97 3.59
CA PRO A 200 14.39 13.98 2.54
C PRO A 200 13.57 14.26 1.28
N THR A 201 14.21 14.17 0.12
CA THR A 201 13.59 14.42 -1.19
C THR A 201 12.59 13.35 -1.58
N ASP A 202 12.69 12.14 -1.01
CA ASP A 202 11.66 11.11 -1.16
C ASP A 202 10.37 11.42 -0.39
N MET A 203 10.44 12.30 0.63
CA MET A 203 9.25 12.80 1.33
C MET A 203 8.71 14.07 0.65
N ILE A 204 9.60 15.02 0.32
CA ILE A 204 9.25 16.28 -0.35
C ILE A 204 10.17 16.48 -1.57
N PRO A 205 9.79 15.92 -2.74
CA PRO A 205 10.61 15.97 -3.95
C PRO A 205 10.58 17.33 -4.64
N GLU A 206 9.52 18.11 -4.39
CA GLU A 206 9.29 19.39 -5.04
C GLU A 206 8.76 20.43 -4.05
N CYS A 207 9.13 21.70 -4.27
CA CYS A 207 8.58 22.87 -3.60
C CYS A 207 8.32 23.98 -4.61
N ILE A 208 7.58 25.01 -4.22
CA ILE A 208 7.27 26.17 -5.07
C ILE A 208 8.14 27.37 -4.65
N ASP A 209 8.84 27.99 -5.60
CA ASP A 209 9.63 29.20 -5.35
C ASP A 209 8.75 30.46 -5.22
N THR A 210 9.37 31.62 -4.95
CA THR A 210 8.67 32.89 -4.81
C THR A 210 7.99 33.40 -6.09
N ASP A 211 8.43 32.89 -7.24
CA ASP A 211 7.88 33.22 -8.56
C ASP A 211 6.77 32.24 -8.98
N GLY A 212 6.46 31.23 -8.15
CA GLY A 212 5.44 30.22 -8.40
C GLY A 212 5.93 29.04 -9.24
N ASN A 213 7.24 28.91 -9.49
CA ASN A 213 7.78 27.80 -10.25
C ASN A 213 8.04 26.57 -9.35
N PRO A 214 7.79 25.36 -9.86
CA PRO A 214 8.19 24.14 -9.19
C PRO A 214 9.70 23.95 -9.23
N ILE A 215 10.30 23.71 -8.07
CA ILE A 215 11.71 23.40 -7.87
C ILE A 215 11.84 21.96 -7.36
N GLN A 216 12.52 21.12 -8.13
CA GLN A 216 12.90 19.77 -7.73
C GLN A 216 14.09 19.84 -6.75
N ARG A 217 14.03 19.07 -5.67
CA ARG A 217 15.03 19.05 -4.59
C ARG A 217 15.92 17.82 -4.65
#